data_AF-A0A840GFG7-F1
#
_entry.id   AF-A0A840GFG7-F1
#
_cell.length_a   1.000
_cell.length_b   1.000
_cell.length_c   1.000
_cell.angle_alpha   90.00
_cell.angle_beta   90.00
_cell.angle_gamma   90.00
#
_symmetry.space_group_name_H-M   'P 1'
#
loop_
_entity.id
_entity.type
_entity.pdbx_description
1 polymer ?
#
loop_
_entity_poly.entity_id
_entity_poly.type
_entity_poly.pdbx_seq_one_letter_code
_entity_poly.pdbx_strand_id
1 'polypeptide(L)' 'MKLIGEIISWRSVEDALPDADESVLIAGDYDAPVWIGFLGYEMVWFDASTGEEIDSPHHWAPLPDGPGAPQ' A
#
# COMPACT_ATOMS: atom_id res chain seq x y z
N MET A 1 -7.01 -6.00 -26.79
CA MET A 1 -6.20 -6.21 -25.57
C MET A 1 -7.15 -6.66 -24.48
N LYS A 2 -6.96 -7.84 -23.89
CA LYS A 2 -7.78 -8.32 -22.78
C LYS A 2 -7.10 -7.82 -21.51
N LEU A 3 -7.70 -6.87 -20.79
CA LEU A 3 -7.26 -6.51 -19.44
C LEU A 3 -7.53 -7.73 -18.57
N ILE A 4 -6.47 -8.45 -18.20
CA ILE A 4 -6.53 -9.40 -17.09
C ILE A 4 -6.37 -8.50 -15.87
N GLY A 5 -7.43 -8.33 -15.09
CA GLY A 5 -7.37 -7.57 -13.84
C GLY A 5 -6.52 -8.32 -12.84
N GLU A 6 -5.54 -7.65 -12.25
CA GLU A 6 -4.78 -8.18 -11.12
C GLU A 6 -5.65 -8.17 -9.85
N ILE A 7 -5.54 -9.23 -9.04
CA ILE A 7 -6.24 -9.32 -7.77
C ILE A 7 -5.33 -8.73 -6.68
N ILE A 8 -5.73 -7.58 -6.14
CA ILE A 8 -5.04 -6.96 -5.01
C ILE A 8 -5.34 -7.76 -3.74
N SER A 9 -4.29 -8.30 -3.11
CA SER A 9 -4.39 -9.08 -1.87
C SER A 9 -3.99 -8.21 -0.67
N TRP A 10 -4.99 -7.71 0.05
CA TRP A 10 -4.81 -6.88 1.24
C TRP A 10 -4.37 -7.68 2.46
N ARG A 11 -3.52 -7.06 3.27
CA ARG A 11 -3.00 -7.59 4.54
C ARG A 11 -3.29 -6.59 5.64
N SER A 12 -3.72 -7.07 6.81
CA SER A 12 -3.84 -6.23 8.00
C SER A 12 -2.45 -5.79 8.44
N VAL A 13 -2.29 -4.51 8.82
CA VAL A 13 -1.03 -4.02 9.43
C VAL A 13 -0.71 -4.73 10.75
N GLU A 14 -1.72 -5.28 11.42
CA GLU A 14 -1.54 -6.05 12.67
C GLU A 14 -0.97 -7.45 12.42
N ASP A 15 -1.26 -8.03 11.25
CA ASP A 15 -0.85 -9.39 10.89
C ASP A 15 0.53 -9.42 10.23
N ALA A 16 0.81 -8.43 9.40
CA ALA A 16 2.06 -8.31 8.66
C ALA A 16 2.35 -6.85 8.32
N LEU A 17 3.63 -6.51 8.26
CA LEU A 17 4.10 -5.22 7.77
C LEU A 17 4.84 -5.42 6.44
N PRO A 18 4.85 -4.41 5.56
CA PRO A 18 5.70 -4.43 4.38
C PRO A 18 7.18 -4.37 4.77
N ASP A 19 8.06 -4.62 3.83
CA ASP A 19 9.47 -4.39 4.06
C ASP A 19 9.74 -2.89 4.25
N ALA A 20 10.78 -2.56 5.04
CA ALA A 20 11.15 -1.16 5.27
C ALA A 20 11.48 -0.48 3.93
N ASP A 21 11.01 0.76 3.76
CA ASP A 21 11.15 1.56 2.53
C ASP A 21 10.43 0.98 1.29
N GLU A 22 9.60 -0.07 1.42
CA GLU A 22 8.74 -0.57 0.33
C GLU A 22 7.53 0.35 0.12
N SER A 23 7.29 0.75 -1.12
CA SER A 23 6.07 1.47 -1.50
C SER A 23 4.91 0.50 -1.73
N VAL A 24 3.81 0.74 -1.02
CA VAL A 24 2.63 -0.13 -1.00
C VAL A 24 1.36 0.69 -1.16
N LEU A 25 0.27 0.01 -1.54
CA LEU A 25 -1.07 0.55 -1.34
C LEU A 25 -1.41 0.48 0.13
N ILE A 26 -2.03 1.52 0.66
CA ILE A 26 -2.48 1.62 2.04
C ILE A 26 -3.97 1.95 2.04
N ALA A 27 -4.72 1.33 2.96
CA ALA A 27 -6.09 1.67 3.26
C ALA A 27 -6.23 1.92 4.77
N GLY A 28 -6.76 3.08 5.11
CA GLY A 28 -7.09 3.47 6.48
C GLY A 28 -8.54 3.15 6.84
N ASP A 29 -9.15 4.02 7.63
CA ASP A 29 -10.59 3.95 7.93
C ASP A 29 -11.44 3.88 6.67
N TYR A 30 -12.64 3.29 6.78
CA TYR A 30 -13.52 2.98 5.63
C TYR A 30 -13.92 4.20 4.76
N ASP A 31 -13.78 5.42 5.28
CA ASP A 31 -14.06 6.67 4.57
C ASP A 31 -12.81 7.30 3.93
N ALA A 32 -11.64 6.73 4.18
CA ALA A 32 -10.35 7.21 3.68
C ALA A 32 -9.98 6.49 2.35
N PRO A 33 -9.59 7.23 1.30
CA PRO A 33 -9.23 6.62 0.02
C PRO A 33 -8.00 5.69 0.13
N VAL A 34 -7.84 4.81 -0.86
CA VAL A 34 -6.60 4.05 -1.05
C VAL A 34 -5.53 4.98 -1.61
N TRP A 35 -4.37 5.01 -0.97
CA TRP A 35 -3.21 5.83 -1.36
C TRP A 35 -1.94 4.99 -1.44
N ILE A 36 -0.93 5.55 -2.08
CA ILE A 36 0.42 4.97 -2.12
C ILE A 36 1.19 5.54 -0.93
N GLY A 37 1.77 4.68 -0.12
CA GLY A 37 2.64 5.08 0.96
C GLY A 37 3.71 4.05 1.26
N PHE A 38 4.48 4.28 2.31
CA PHE A 38 5.53 3.36 2.75
C PHE A 38 5.65 3.40 4.27
N LEU A 39 6.16 2.30 4.84
CA LEU A 39 6.50 2.22 6.26
C LEU A 39 7.94 2.73 6.44
N GLY A 40 8.07 3.87 7.12
CA GLY A 40 9.35 4.48 7.43
C GLY A 40 9.96 3.98 8.74
N TYR A 41 11.04 4.64 9.15
CA TYR A 41 11.68 4.40 10.44
C TYR A 41 10.69 4.65 11.59
N GLU A 42 10.90 3.94 12.71
CA GLU A 42 10.05 4.04 13.91
C GLU A 42 8.58 3.61 13.71
N MET A 43 8.29 2.84 12.65
CA MET A 43 6.95 2.29 12.37
C MET A 43 5.91 3.37 12.03
N VAL A 44 6.37 4.50 11.50
CA VAL A 44 5.53 5.60 11.05
C VAL A 44 5.23 5.45 9.56
N TRP A 45 3.98 5.65 9.16
CA TRP A 45 3.54 5.54 7.79
C TRP A 45 3.54 6.90 7.11
N PHE A 46 3.94 6.93 5.84
CA PHE A 46 4.04 8.17 5.08
C PHE A 46 3.36 8.05 3.72
N ASP A 47 2.72 9.13 3.28
CA ASP A 47 2.22 9.28 1.92
C ASP A 47 3.41 9.43 0.96
N ALA A 48 3.48 8.57 -0.07
CA ALA A 48 4.61 8.54 -0.98
C ALA A 48 4.66 9.74 -1.95
N SER A 49 3.54 10.47 -2.08
CA SER A 49 3.42 11.63 -2.96
C SER A 49 3.72 12.96 -2.27
N THR A 50 3.31 13.11 -1.00
CA THR A 50 3.51 14.34 -0.23
C THR A 50 4.62 14.24 0.80
N GLY A 51 4.97 13.04 1.25
CA GLY A 51 5.89 12.80 2.36
C GLY A 51 5.28 13.09 3.73
N GLU A 52 3.97 13.34 3.80
CA GLU A 52 3.25 13.60 5.05
C GLU A 52 2.96 12.29 5.80
N GLU A 53 2.89 12.36 7.12
CA GLU A 53 2.54 11.22 7.97
C GLU A 53 1.08 10.82 7.75
N ILE A 54 0.84 9.51 7.67
CA ILE A 54 -0.49 8.92 7.55
C ILE A 54 -0.89 8.34 8.91
N ASP A 55 -1.93 8.93 9.49
CA ASP A 55 -2.58 8.38 10.67
C ASP A 55 -3.47 7.18 10.29
N SER A 56 -3.44 6.15 11.14
CA SER A 56 -4.39 5.01 11.12
C SER A 56 -4.47 4.18 9.82
N PRO A 57 -3.36 3.71 9.23
CA PRO A 57 -3.43 2.67 8.21
C PRO A 57 -3.83 1.34 8.85
N HIS A 58 -4.85 0.68 8.30
CA HIS A 58 -5.35 -0.61 8.77
C HIS A 58 -4.94 -1.77 7.88
N HIS A 59 -4.83 -1.52 6.58
CA HIS A 59 -4.44 -2.53 5.61
C HIS A 59 -3.41 -1.99 4.64
N TRP A 60 -2.61 -2.89 4.10
CA TRP A 60 -1.73 -2.61 2.99
C TRP A 60 -1.77 -3.72 1.96
N ALA A 61 -1.35 -3.42 0.74
CA ALA A 61 -1.12 -4.40 -0.31
C ALA A 61 0.08 -3.97 -1.17
N PRO A 62 0.86 -4.92 -1.71
CA PRO A 62 1.90 -4.58 -2.66
C PRO A 62 1.32 -3.80 -3.84
N LEU A 63 2.12 -2.91 -4.43
CA LEU A 63 1.71 -2.21 -5.65
C LEU A 63 1.48 -3.24 -6.76
N PRO A 64 0.41 -3.11 -7.55
CA PRO A 64 0.15 -4.02 -8.63
C PRO A 64 1.22 -3.91 -9.70
N ASP A 65 1.52 -5.05 -10.31
CA ASP A 65 2.49 -5.11 -11.38
C ASP A 65 1.92 -4.37 -12.59
N GLY A 66 2.59 -3.28 -12.96
CA GLY A 66 2.13 -2.40 -14.03
C GLY A 66 1.86 -3.14 -15.35
N PRO A 67 1.12 -2.54 -16.28
CA PRO A 67 0.71 -3.20 -17.51
C PRO A 67 1.93 -3.71 -18.31
N GLY A 68 2.05 -5.05 -18.41
CA GLY A 68 3.10 -5.72 -19.17
C GLY A 68 4.21 -6.37 -18.34
N ALA A 69 4.13 -6.35 -17.02
CA ALA A 69 4.99 -7.18 -16.18
C ALA A 69 4.75 -8.68 -16.47
N PRO A 70 5.80 -9.51 -16.50
CA PRO A 70 5.63 -10.96 -16.57
C PRO A 70 4.87 -11.45 -15.34
N GLN A 71 3.72 -12.10 -15.55
CA GLN A 71 2.94 -12.77 -14.51
C GLN A 71 3.62 -14.08 -14.07
#